data_AF-A0A2G9MVB3-F1
#
_entry.id   AF-A0A2G9MVB3-F1
#
_cell.length_a   1.000
_cell.length_b   1.000
_cell.length_c   1.000
_cell.angle_alpha   90.00
_cell.angle_beta   90.00
_cell.angle_gamma   90.00
#
_symmetry.space_group_name_H-M   'P 1'
#
loop_
_entity.id
_entity.type
_entity.pdbx_description
1 polymer ?
#
loop_
_entity_poly.entity_id
_entity_poly.type
_entity_poly.pdbx_seq_one_letter_code
_entity_poly.pdbx_strand_id
1 'polypeptide(L)' 'MEKKLYIGNLSYNIDDGKLREMFSSFGEITDARVVSDRETGRSRGFGFVTFADAEGADK' A
#
# COMPACT_ATOMS: atom_id res chain seq x y z
N MET A 1 17.66 -2.84 3.79
CA MET A 1 16.92 -3.81 2.96
C MET A 1 15.53 -3.23 2.78
N GLU A 2 15.18 -2.80 1.59
CA GLU A 2 13.86 -2.22 1.32
C GLU A 2 12.83 -3.36 1.30
N LYS A 3 11.83 -3.31 2.18
CA LYS A 3 10.75 -4.31 2.22
C LYS A 3 9.52 -3.77 1.50
N LYS A 4 9.26 -4.35 0.32
CA LYS A 4 8.05 -4.10 -0.47
C LYS A 4 6.98 -5.12 -0.12
N LEU A 5 5.90 -4.66 0.49
CA LEU A 5 4.70 -5.43 0.79
C LEU A 5 3.68 -5.33 -0.34
N TYR A 6 3.11 -6.47 -0.68
CA TYR A 6 1.93 -6.57 -1.54
C TYR A 6 0.69 -6.62 -0.66
N ILE A 7 -0.22 -5.67 -0.86
CA ILE A 7 -1.48 -5.61 -0.13
C ILE A 7 -2.60 -5.97 -1.09
N GLY A 8 -3.18 -7.16 -0.92
CA GLY A 8 -4.36 -7.61 -1.64
C GLY A 8 -5.65 -7.35 -0.86
N ASN A 9 -6.79 -7.57 -1.52
CA ASN A 9 -8.13 -7.40 -0.95
C ASN A 9 -8.42 -5.99 -0.40
N LEU A 10 -7.79 -4.98 -1.01
CA LEU A 10 -8.07 -3.57 -0.70
C LEU A 10 -9.47 -3.19 -1.17
N SER A 11 -10.14 -2.37 -0.37
CA SER A 11 -11.43 -1.82 -0.75
C SER A 11 -11.26 -0.86 -1.93
N TYR A 12 -12.28 -0.75 -2.80
CA TYR A 12 -12.28 0.18 -3.93
C TYR A 12 -12.16 1.65 -3.53
N ASN A 13 -12.39 1.95 -2.26
CA ASN A 13 -12.32 3.27 -1.68
C ASN A 13 -10.97 3.58 -1.00
N ILE A 14 -9.98 2.70 -1.15
CA ILE A 14 -8.61 2.90 -0.67
C ILE A 14 -7.76 3.42 -1.81
N ASP A 15 -7.23 4.63 -1.63
CA ASP A 15 -6.26 5.27 -2.50
C ASP A 15 -4.84 5.18 -1.90
N ASP A 16 -3.83 5.53 -2.69
CA ASP A 16 -2.41 5.56 -2.26
C ASP A 16 -2.18 6.35 -0.97
N GLY A 17 -2.75 7.54 -0.82
CA GLY A 17 -2.66 8.32 0.42
C GLY A 17 -3.27 7.61 1.63
N LYS A 18 -4.40 6.92 1.45
CA LYS A 18 -5.12 6.22 2.53
C LYS A 18 -4.40 4.92 2.92
N LEU A 19 -3.86 4.23 1.93
CA LEU A 19 -2.96 3.09 2.13
C LEU A 19 -1.74 3.53 2.92
N ARG A 20 -1.11 4.65 2.52
CA ARG A 20 0.04 5.21 3.23
C ARG A 20 -0.31 5.55 4.67
N GLU A 21 -1.38 6.28 4.94
CA GLU A 21 -1.76 6.61 6.33
C GLU A 21 -1.99 5.37 7.20
N MET A 22 -2.73 4.37 6.69
CA MET A 22 -3.00 3.14 7.44
C MET A 22 -1.72 2.40 7.81
N PHE A 23 -0.79 2.29 6.85
CA PHE A 23 0.46 1.58 7.06
C PHE A 23 1.54 2.45 7.74
N SER A 24 1.40 3.77 7.72
CA SER A 24 2.36 4.72 8.32
C SER A 24 2.40 4.61 9.85
N SER A 25 1.35 4.04 10.45
CA SER A 25 1.32 3.70 11.88
C SER A 25 2.20 2.50 12.22
N PHE A 26 2.49 1.63 11.24
CA PHE A 26 3.32 0.44 11.42
C PHE A 26 4.82 0.72 11.20
N GLY A 27 5.14 1.73 10.38
CA GLY A 27 6.51 2.14 10.12
C GLY A 27 6.60 3.26 9.07
N GLU A 28 7.81 3.75 8.83
CA GLU A 28 8.03 4.77 7.81
C GLU A 28 7.85 4.17 6.41
N ILE A 29 6.97 4.77 5.61
CA ILE A 29 6.68 4.35 4.23
C ILE A 29 7.41 5.27 3.26
N THR A 30 8.24 4.66 2.42
CA THR A 30 8.93 5.34 1.32
C THR A 30 8.02 5.50 0.11
N ASP A 31 7.25 4.46 -0.22
CA ASP A 31 6.38 4.43 -1.40
C ASP A 31 5.07 3.67 -1.12
N ALA A 32 3.95 4.19 -1.56
CA ALA A 32 2.66 3.49 -1.48
C ALA A 32 1.89 3.74 -2.76
N ARG A 33 1.48 2.66 -3.43
CA ARG A 33 0.79 2.73 -4.72
C ARG A 33 -0.33 1.72 -4.80
N VAL A 34 -1.55 2.21 -4.89
CA VAL A 34 -2.71 1.37 -5.21
C VAL A 34 -2.78 1.14 -6.71
N VAL A 35 -3.03 -0.10 -7.12
CA VAL A 35 -3.26 -0.44 -8.53
C VAL A 35 -4.76 -0.49 -8.77
N SER A 36 -5.23 0.53 -9.48
CA SER A 36 -6.60 0.63 -9.95
C SER A 36 -6.68 0.39 -11.45
N ASP A 37 -7.79 -0.21 -11.86
CA ASP A 37 -8.08 -0.47 -13.25
C ASP A 37 -8.41 0.84 -13.95
N ARG A 38 -7.61 1.20 -14.95
CA ARG A 38 -7.70 2.51 -15.60
C ARG A 38 -8.84 2.59 -16.64
N GLU A 39 -9.36 1.45 -17.08
CA GLU A 39 -10.50 1.36 -18.00
C GLU A 39 -11.83 1.51 -17.26
N THR A 40 -11.98 0.83 -16.13
CA THR A 40 -13.23 0.88 -15.34
C THR A 40 -13.20 1.91 -14.23
N GLY A 41 -12.03 2.47 -13.91
CA GLY A 41 -11.80 3.33 -12.76
C GLY A 41 -11.94 2.62 -11.42
N ARG A 42 -12.12 1.28 -11.41
CA ARG A 42 -12.30 0.48 -10.20
C ARG A 42 -10.95 -0.01 -9.71
N SER A 43 -10.66 0.17 -8.42
CA SER A 43 -9.47 -0.45 -7.83
C SER A 43 -9.43 -1.95 -8.14
N ARG A 44 -8.30 -2.51 -8.55
CA ARG A 44 -8.20 -3.97 -8.72
C ARG A 44 -8.19 -4.71 -7.37
N GLY A 45 -8.39 -3.97 -6.28
CA GLY A 45 -8.36 -4.46 -4.92
C GLY A 45 -6.95 -4.83 -4.46
N PHE A 46 -5.91 -4.27 -5.07
CA PHE A 46 -4.55 -4.50 -4.62
C PHE A 46 -3.65 -3.28 -4.80
N GLY A 47 -2.59 -3.24 -4.01
CA GLY A 47 -1.59 -2.19 -3.99
C GLY A 47 -0.26 -2.69 -3.46
N PHE A 48 0.72 -1.80 -3.50
CA PHE A 48 2.07 -2.05 -3.02
C PHE A 48 2.45 -0.98 -2.02
N VAL A 49 3.09 -1.37 -0.93
CA VAL A 49 3.67 -0.46 0.06
C VAL A 49 5.13 -0.84 0.23
N THR A 50 6.01 0.14 0.17
CA THR A 50 7.45 -0.01 0.40
C THR A 50 7.79 0.72 1.69
N PHE A 51 8.25 -0.03 2.68
CA PHE A 51 8.72 0.53 3.94
C PHE A 51 10.19 0.93 3.84
N ALA A 52 10.52 2.05 4.48
CA ALA A 52 11.90 2.51 4.63
C ALA A 52 12.69 1.59 5.57
N ASP A 53 12.00 1.05 6.58
CA ASP A 53 12.59 0.17 7.58
C ASP A 53 12.03 -1.26 7.51
N ALA A 54 12.88 -2.25 7.82
CA ALA A 54 12.53 -3.66 7.77
C ALA A 54 11.64 -4.12 8.94
N GLU A 55 11.59 -3.35 10.04
CA GLU A 55 10.75 -3.64 11.20
C GLU A 55 9.25 -3.43 10.92
N GLY A 56 8.90 -2.47 10.06
CA GLY A 56 7.49 -2.13 9.76
C GLY A 56 6.73 -3.21 8.97
N ALA A 57 7.45 -4.16 8.37
CA ALA A 57 6.89 -5.20 7.51
C ALA A 57 6.90 -6.62 8.14
N ASP A 58 7.30 -6.75 9.41
CA ASP A 58 7.31 -8.03 10.15
C ASP A 58 6.18 -8.15 11.19
N LYS A 59 5.24 -7.20 11.21
CA LYS A 59 4.15 -7.11 12.20
C LYS A 59 2.78 -7.44 11.64
#